data_AF-A0A935Y5X7-F1
#
_entry.id   AF-A0A935Y5X7-F1
#
_cell.length_a   1.000
_cell.length_b   1.000
_cell.length_c   1.000
_cell.angle_alpha   90.00
_cell.angle_beta   90.00
_cell.angle_gamma   90.00
#
_symmetry.space_group_name_H-M   'P 1'
#
loop_
_entity.id
_entity.type
_entity.pdbx_description
1 polymer ?
#
loop_
_entity_poly.entity_id
_entity_poly.type
_entity_poly.pdbx_seq_one_letter_code
_entity_poly.pdbx_strand_id
1 'polypeptide(L)'
;MNRYLAQGLLSICFFLLGFKAIAQDIHHSQFYTSPINVNPALTGVFNGDVRAALNYRNQWFVNDLVKYMTFTGSVDKRFYPKKWTTKGMFSGGLLMNYDQFGDSKLSLAYVGISVSYAYPITPRNIISAGVLLGALIADF
;
A
#
# COMPACT_ATOMS: atom_id res chain seq x y z
N MET A 1 47.58 20.76 6.15
CA MET A 1 46.21 21.31 6.00
C MET A 1 45.23 20.38 5.26
N ASN A 2 45.64 19.23 4.69
CA ASN A 2 44.75 18.40 3.85
C ASN A 2 44.10 17.18 4.53
N ARG A 3 44.49 16.83 5.77
CA ARG A 3 43.96 15.62 6.45
C ARG A 3 42.54 15.84 7.01
N TYR A 4 42.26 17.01 7.56
CA TYR A 4 40.92 17.36 8.07
C TYR A 4 39.89 17.58 6.95
N LEU A 5 40.32 18.13 5.81
CA LEU A 5 39.47 18.25 4.62
C LEU A 5 39.11 16.87 4.04
N ALA A 6 40.08 15.95 3.95
CA ALA A 6 39.84 14.58 3.50
C ALA A 6 38.91 13.80 4.47
N GLN A 7 39.08 13.98 5.78
CA GLN A 7 38.20 13.39 6.80
C GLN A 7 36.77 13.95 6.70
N GLY A 8 36.61 15.27 6.50
CA GLY A 8 35.30 15.89 6.30
C GLY A 8 34.59 15.39 5.04
N LEU A 9 35.31 15.23 3.94
CA LEU A 9 34.76 14.70 2.69
C LEU A 9 34.34 13.23 2.83
N LEU A 10 35.12 12.43 3.57
CA LEU A 10 34.81 11.03 3.85
C LEU A 10 33.55 10.90 4.73
N SER A 11 33.40 11.76 5.74
CA SER A 11 32.21 11.82 6.59
C SER A 11 30.96 12.23 5.82
N ILE A 12 31.07 13.18 4.88
CA ILE A 12 29.96 13.59 3.99
C ILE A 12 29.56 12.46 3.04
N CYS A 13 30.53 11.76 2.44
CA CYS A 13 30.27 10.59 1.60
C CYS A 13 29.56 9.47 2.37
N PHE A 14 29.96 9.22 3.63
CA PHE A 14 29.32 8.20 4.47
C PHE A 14 27.87 8.57 4.82
N PHE A 15 27.58 9.86 5.00
CA PHE A 15 26.22 10.34 5.27
C PHE A 15 25.31 10.26 4.03
N LEU A 16 25.87 10.44 2.82
CA LEU A 16 25.13 10.34 1.55
C LEU A 16 24.83 8.89 1.13
N LEU A 17 25.48 7.89 1.73
CA LEU A 17 25.24 6.46 1.50
C LEU A 17 24.19 5.87 2.47
N GLY A 18 23.57 6.71 3.31
CA GLY A 18 22.59 6.31 4.32
C GLY A 18 21.24 5.87 3.76
N PHE A 19 21.02 4.55 3.81
CA PHE A 19 19.75 3.85 3.99
C PHE A 19 18.65 4.00 2.92
N LYS A 20 18.74 3.17 1.88
CA LYS A 20 17.54 2.58 1.26
C LYS A 20 17.19 1.29 2.00
N ALA A 21 16.36 1.37 3.03
CA ALA A 21 15.72 0.18 3.57
C ALA A 21 14.63 -0.25 2.58
N ILE A 22 14.81 -1.42 1.96
CA ILE A 22 13.78 -2.06 1.14
C ILE A 22 12.91 -2.85 2.11
N ALA A 23 11.82 -2.25 2.56
CA ALA A 23 10.79 -2.98 3.28
C ALA A 23 10.05 -3.91 2.30
N GLN A 24 9.60 -5.07 2.78
CA GLN A 24 8.72 -5.95 2.01
C GLN A 24 7.29 -5.40 2.08
N ASP A 25 6.64 -5.26 0.92
CA ASP A 25 5.22 -4.97 0.87
C ASP A 25 4.41 -6.24 1.20
N ILE A 26 3.16 -6.04 1.61
CA ILE A 26 2.25 -7.14 1.89
C ILE A 26 1.78 -7.76 0.57
N HIS A 27 2.06 -9.06 0.41
CA HIS A 27 1.68 -9.82 -0.77
C HIS A 27 0.71 -10.94 -0.41
N HIS A 28 -0.45 -10.94 -1.08
CA HIS A 28 -1.45 -12.00 -0.99
C HIS A 28 -1.40 -12.87 -2.24
N SER A 29 -1.55 -14.18 -2.09
CA SER A 29 -1.79 -15.08 -3.24
C SER A 29 -3.07 -14.70 -4.00
N GLN A 30 -4.03 -14.12 -3.28
CA GLN A 30 -5.26 -13.54 -3.83
C GLN A 30 -5.12 -12.01 -4.00
N PHE A 31 -4.08 -11.52 -4.68
CA PHE A 31 -3.84 -10.06 -4.81
C PHE A 31 -5.04 -9.28 -5.40
N TYR A 32 -5.88 -9.92 -6.23
CA TYR A 32 -7.05 -9.33 -6.86
C TYR A 32 -8.17 -8.95 -5.87
N THR A 33 -8.16 -9.50 -4.65
CA THR A 33 -9.11 -9.15 -3.58
C THR A 33 -8.65 -7.94 -2.77
N SER A 34 -7.41 -7.45 -2.96
CA SER A 34 -6.93 -6.19 -2.37
C SER A 34 -6.33 -5.26 -3.43
N PRO A 35 -7.15 -4.72 -4.35
CA PRO A 35 -6.67 -3.89 -5.46
C PRO A 35 -6.06 -2.57 -5.01
N ILE A 36 -6.48 -2.02 -3.87
CA ILE A 36 -5.88 -0.80 -3.30
C ILE A 36 -4.41 -1.05 -2.89
N ASN A 37 -4.08 -2.25 -2.39
CA ASN A 37 -2.69 -2.65 -2.11
C ASN A 37 -1.87 -2.83 -3.39
N VAL A 38 -2.49 -3.31 -4.48
CA VAL A 38 -1.80 -3.50 -5.75
C VAL A 38 -1.48 -2.16 -6.41
N ASN A 39 -2.47 -1.26 -6.47
CA ASN A 39 -2.28 0.08 -6.99
C ASN A 39 -3.42 0.99 -6.52
N PRO A 40 -3.12 2.15 -5.87
CA PRO A 40 -4.16 3.07 -5.44
C PRO A 40 -5.03 3.62 -6.58
N ALA A 41 -4.53 3.64 -7.82
CA ALA A 41 -5.33 4.00 -8.99
C ALA A 41 -6.53 3.07 -9.22
N LEU A 42 -6.52 1.84 -8.69
CA LEU A 42 -7.62 0.87 -8.81
C LEU A 42 -8.75 1.08 -7.79
N THR A 43 -8.64 2.09 -6.93
CA THR A 43 -9.70 2.47 -5.98
C THR A 43 -10.96 2.85 -6.74
N GLY A 44 -12.08 2.17 -6.49
CA GLY A 44 -13.34 2.39 -7.21
C GLY A 44 -13.37 1.92 -8.66
N VAL A 45 -12.32 1.25 -9.16
CA VAL A 45 -12.26 0.70 -10.52
C VAL A 45 -12.69 -0.77 -10.49
N PHE A 46 -14.00 -0.98 -10.45
CA PHE A 46 -14.63 -2.31 -10.49
C PHE A 46 -16.07 -2.21 -10.98
N ASN A 47 -16.70 -3.36 -11.20
CA ASN A 47 -18.12 -3.41 -11.54
C ASN A 47 -18.97 -3.33 -10.27
N GLY A 48 -19.38 -2.11 -9.90
CA GLY A 48 -20.24 -1.85 -8.75
C GLY A 48 -20.04 -0.44 -8.17
N ASP A 49 -20.69 -0.17 -7.04
CA ASP A 49 -20.67 1.14 -6.37
C ASP A 49 -19.78 1.17 -5.14
N VAL A 50 -19.81 0.07 -4.37
CA VAL A 50 -19.02 -0.11 -3.15
C VAL A 50 -18.44 -1.53 -3.18
N ARG A 51 -17.17 -1.64 -2.85
CA ARG A 51 -16.46 -2.91 -2.66
C ARG A 51 -15.87 -2.92 -1.26
N ALA A 52 -16.09 -4.01 -0.53
CA ALA A 52 -15.40 -4.31 0.71
C ALA A 52 -14.70 -5.67 0.55
N ALA A 53 -13.48 -5.78 1.06
CA ALA A 53 -12.71 -7.02 1.00
C ALA A 53 -11.91 -7.21 2.28
N LEU A 54 -11.86 -8.47 2.73
CA LEU A 54 -11.09 -8.92 3.88
C LEU A 54 -10.20 -10.07 3.42
N ASN A 55 -8.92 -9.99 3.75
CA ASN A 55 -7.94 -11.02 3.49
C ASN A 55 -7.23 -11.37 4.78
N TYR A 56 -7.15 -12.65 5.06
CA TYR A 56 -6.43 -13.20 6.19
C TYR A 56 -5.47 -14.25 5.68
N ARG A 57 -4.20 -14.12 6.03
CA ARG A 57 -3.14 -15.05 5.68
C ARG A 57 -2.44 -15.46 6.97
N ASN A 58 -2.34 -16.76 7.17
CA ASN A 58 -1.52 -17.35 8.21
C ASN A 58 -0.50 -18.26 7.55
N GLN A 59 0.80 -17.99 7.75
CA GLN A 59 1.86 -18.87 7.26
C GLN A 59 2.33 -19.77 8.40
N TRP A 60 2.06 -21.07 8.27
CA TRP A 60 2.66 -22.09 9.12
C TRP A 60 4.04 -22.48 8.62
N PHE A 61 5.02 -22.47 9.53
CA PHE A 61 6.26 -23.20 9.35
C PHE A 61 6.20 -24.47 10.19
N VAL A 62 6.50 -25.57 9.51
CA VAL A 62 6.95 -26.83 10.12
C VAL A 62 8.06 -26.49 11.13
N ASN A 63 7.90 -26.89 12.38
CA ASN A 63 8.82 -26.72 13.53
C ASN A 63 8.73 -25.42 14.37
N ASP A 64 7.53 -24.93 14.73
CA ASP A 64 7.25 -24.04 15.89
C ASP A 64 8.04 -22.72 16.07
N LEU A 65 8.95 -22.35 15.16
CA LEU A 65 9.94 -21.30 15.43
C LEU A 65 9.48 -19.89 15.01
N VAL A 66 8.57 -19.75 14.05
CA VAL A 66 8.13 -18.41 13.58
C VAL A 66 6.72 -18.46 13.01
N LYS A 67 5.77 -17.70 13.60
CA LYS A 67 4.41 -17.52 13.08
C LYS A 67 4.33 -16.19 12.35
N TYR A 68 3.80 -16.18 11.13
CA TYR A 68 3.49 -14.95 10.41
C TYR A 68 1.99 -14.89 10.15
N MET A 69 1.39 -13.77 10.56
CA MET A 69 -0.03 -13.53 10.38
C MET A 69 -0.23 -12.15 9.76
N THR A 70 -0.86 -12.12 8.61
CA THR A 70 -1.16 -10.90 7.87
C THR A 70 -2.65 -10.79 7.66
N PHE A 71 -3.20 -9.64 8.02
CA PHE A 71 -4.59 -9.27 7.82
C PHE A 71 -4.68 -8.00 6.98
N THR A 72 -5.58 -7.97 6.02
CA THR A 72 -5.87 -6.80 5.20
C THR A 72 -7.36 -6.60 5.14
N GLY A 73 -7.82 -5.39 5.47
CA GLY A 73 -9.18 -4.93 5.22
C GLY A 73 -9.16 -3.75 4.26
N SER A 74 -10.07 -3.74 3.29
CA SER A 74 -10.24 -2.60 2.40
C SER A 74 -11.70 -2.33 2.09
N VAL A 75 -12.03 -1.06 1.92
CA VAL A 75 -13.33 -0.63 1.41
C VAL A 75 -13.10 0.50 0.42
N ASP A 76 -13.72 0.44 -0.75
CA ASP A 76 -13.67 1.51 -1.72
C ASP A 76 -15.03 1.76 -2.36
N LYS A 77 -15.28 3.03 -2.69
CA LYS A 77 -16.54 3.53 -3.22
C LYS A 77 -16.28 4.40 -4.44
N ARG A 78 -17.11 4.19 -5.46
CA ARG A 78 -17.19 5.02 -6.66
C ARG A 78 -18.23 6.12 -6.46
N PHE A 79 -17.85 7.36 -6.76
CA PHE A 79 -18.75 8.51 -6.73
C PHE A 79 -19.18 8.89 -8.15
N TYR A 80 -20.48 8.80 -8.43
CA TYR A 80 -21.03 9.22 -9.71
C TYR A 80 -21.30 10.72 -9.73
N PRO A 81 -20.87 11.45 -10.76
CA PRO A 81 -21.33 12.82 -10.96
C PRO A 81 -22.86 12.83 -11.19
N LYS A 82 -23.54 13.84 -10.64
CA LYS A 82 -25.02 14.02 -10.73
C LYS A 82 -25.58 14.05 -12.15
N LYS A 83 -24.75 14.27 -13.17
CA LYS A 83 -25.12 14.12 -14.58
C LYS A 83 -24.40 12.89 -15.10
N TRP A 84 -25.14 11.97 -15.73
CA TRP A 84 -24.62 10.88 -16.55
C TRP A 84 -23.78 11.49 -17.69
N THR A 85 -22.53 11.80 -17.38
CA THR A 85 -21.61 12.47 -18.28
C THR A 85 -20.39 11.57 -18.38
N THR A 86 -19.87 11.43 -19.59
CA THR A 86 -18.61 10.75 -19.95
C THR A 86 -17.35 11.34 -19.28
N LYS A 87 -17.52 12.25 -18.32
CA LYS A 87 -16.45 12.85 -17.53
C LYS A 87 -16.07 11.86 -16.43
N GLY A 88 -14.77 11.73 -16.17
CA GLY A 88 -14.20 10.67 -15.35
C GLY A 88 -14.83 10.53 -13.96
N MET A 89 -14.56 9.39 -13.35
CA MET A 89 -15.14 8.95 -12.08
C MET A 89 -14.15 9.21 -10.95
N PHE A 90 -14.62 9.85 -9.89
CA PHE A 90 -13.85 10.00 -8.66
C PHE A 90 -14.20 8.86 -7.70
N SER A 91 -13.19 8.38 -6.99
CA SER A 91 -13.31 7.24 -6.09
C SER A 91 -12.51 7.48 -4.83
N GLY A 92 -13.02 6.98 -3.71
CA GLY A 92 -12.34 7.03 -2.42
C GLY A 92 -12.37 5.66 -1.76
N GLY A 93 -11.36 5.37 -0.94
CA GLY A 93 -11.26 4.11 -0.23
C GLY A 93 -10.43 4.21 1.03
N LEU A 94 -10.57 3.19 1.86
CA LEU A 94 -9.82 2.97 3.07
C LEU A 94 -9.12 1.62 2.95
N LEU A 95 -7.90 1.57 3.45
CA LEU A 95 -7.05 0.40 3.45
C LEU A 95 -6.46 0.25 4.85
N MET A 96 -6.58 -0.96 5.39
CA MET A 96 -5.96 -1.35 6.64
C MET A 96 -5.16 -2.61 6.37
N ASN A 97 -3.91 -2.60 6.78
CA ASN A 97 -3.05 -3.76 6.79
C ASN A 97 -2.50 -3.96 8.20
N TYR A 98 -2.45 -5.20 8.64
CA TYR A 98 -1.84 -5.59 9.89
C TYR A 98 -0.97 -6.81 9.61
N ASP A 99 0.29 -6.76 10.01
CA ASP A 99 1.23 -7.86 9.82
C ASP A 99 1.99 -8.11 11.12
N GLN A 100 2.09 -9.38 11.50
CA GLN A 100 2.81 -9.80 12.71
C GLN A 100 3.91 -10.79 12.32
N PHE A 101 5.14 -10.46 12.71
CA PHE A 101 6.34 -11.20 12.35
C PHE A 101 6.92 -11.92 13.58
N GLY A 102 6.81 -13.24 13.58
CA GLY A 102 7.60 -14.12 14.43
C GLY A 102 7.39 -14.00 15.94
N ASP A 103 8.27 -14.65 16.69
CA ASP A 103 8.16 -14.78 18.15
C ASP A 103 8.53 -13.48 18.89
N SER A 104 9.23 -12.57 18.21
CA SER A 104 9.56 -11.23 18.71
C SER A 104 8.36 -10.28 18.80
N LYS A 105 7.15 -10.73 18.41
CA LYS A 105 5.90 -9.97 18.41
C LYS A 105 5.95 -8.64 17.66
N LEU A 106 6.88 -8.48 16.72
CA LEU A 106 6.93 -7.30 15.86
C LEU A 106 5.61 -7.21 15.10
N SER A 107 4.84 -6.15 15.35
CA SER A 107 3.58 -5.89 14.66
C SER A 107 3.65 -4.58 13.91
N LEU A 108 3.31 -4.62 12.63
CA LEU A 108 3.11 -3.45 11.79
C LEU A 108 1.63 -3.30 11.45
N ALA A 109 1.05 -2.18 11.84
CA ALA A 109 -0.28 -1.76 11.44
C ALA A 109 -0.16 -0.56 10.49
N TYR A 110 -0.70 -0.70 9.28
CA TYR A 110 -0.83 0.39 8.33
C TYR A 110 -2.30 0.73 8.14
N VAL A 111 -2.63 2.02 8.22
CA VAL A 111 -3.96 2.54 7.91
C VAL A 111 -3.80 3.65 6.89
N GLY A 112 -4.50 3.56 5.78
CA GLY A 112 -4.42 4.50 4.67
C GLY A 112 -5.77 4.85 4.07
N ILE A 113 -5.83 6.05 3.52
CA ILE A 113 -6.93 6.57 2.72
C ILE A 113 -6.42 6.65 1.28
N SER A 114 -7.18 6.07 0.36
CA SER A 114 -6.89 6.09 -1.06
C SER A 114 -7.89 6.95 -1.80
N VAL A 115 -7.41 7.74 -2.74
CA VAL A 115 -8.23 8.51 -3.67
C VAL A 115 -7.79 8.19 -5.09
N SER A 116 -8.75 8.05 -6.00
CA SER A 116 -8.48 7.77 -7.41
C SER A 116 -9.42 8.53 -8.32
N TYR A 117 -8.92 8.86 -9.52
CA TYR A 117 -9.69 9.40 -10.61
C TYR A 117 -9.50 8.54 -11.86
N ALA A 118 -10.60 8.02 -12.40
CA ALA A 118 -10.63 7.15 -13.56
C ALA A 118 -11.27 7.86 -14.76
N TYR A 119 -10.50 8.06 -15.82
CA TYR A 119 -10.92 8.72 -17.06
C TYR A 119 -11.09 7.70 -18.20
N PRO A 120 -12.31 7.53 -18.76
CA PRO A 120 -12.52 6.70 -19.93
C PRO A 120 -12.00 7.43 -21.19
N ILE A 121 -10.98 6.86 -21.84
CA ILE A 121 -10.48 7.38 -23.13
C ILE A 121 -11.35 6.87 -24.28
N THR A 122 -11.79 5.63 -24.17
CA THR A 122 -12.63 4.93 -25.15
C THR A 122 -13.67 4.15 -24.37
N PRO A 123 -14.84 3.78 -24.93
CA PRO A 123 -15.83 2.95 -24.22
C PRO A 123 -15.29 1.63 -23.65
N ARG A 124 -14.12 1.16 -24.10
CA ARG A 124 -13.43 -0.04 -23.60
C ARG A 124 -12.15 0.22 -22.80
N ASN A 125 -11.59 1.43 -22.83
CA ASN A 125 -10.29 1.74 -22.24
C ASN A 125 -10.42 2.87 -21.22
N ILE A 126 -9.96 2.60 -20.00
CA ILE A 126 -9.96 3.56 -18.88
C ILE A 126 -8.53 3.72 -18.41
N ILE A 127 -8.11 4.97 -18.21
CA ILE A 127 -6.88 5.29 -17.49
C ILE A 127 -7.26 5.85 -16.12
N SER A 128 -6.61 5.36 -15.09
CA SER A 128 -6.82 5.82 -13.71
C SER A 128 -5.52 6.27 -13.08
N ALA A 129 -5.61 7.30 -12.25
CA ALA A 129 -4.52 7.76 -11.40
C ALA A 129 -5.03 7.83 -9.97
N GLY A 130 -4.21 7.41 -9.00
CA GLY A 130 -4.60 7.43 -7.59
C GLY A 130 -3.42 7.67 -6.66
N VAL A 131 -3.75 8.11 -5.46
CA VAL A 131 -2.82 8.44 -4.38
C VAL A 131 -3.31 7.75 -3.12
N LEU A 132 -2.38 7.13 -2.39
CA LEU A 132 -2.62 6.53 -1.09
C LEU A 132 -1.82 7.32 -0.05
N LEU A 133 -2.51 7.82 0.96
CA LEU A 133 -1.90 8.49 2.12
C LEU A 133 -2.24 7.68 3.35
N GLY A 134 -1.27 7.36 4.19
CA GLY A 134 -1.50 6.55 5.38
C GLY A 134 -0.42 6.71 6.43
N ALA A 135 -0.71 6.13 7.59
CA ALA A 135 0.19 6.05 8.72
C ALA A 135 0.60 4.60 8.93
N LEU A 136 1.89 4.41 9.25
CA LEU A 136 2.46 3.13 9.64
C LEU A 136 2.76 3.20 11.15
N ILE A 137 2.23 2.26 11.90
CA ILE A 137 2.48 2.06 13.31
C ILE A 137 3.26 0.75 13.42
N ALA A 138 4.45 0.81 14.02
CA ALA A 138 5.31 -0.33 14.20
C ALA A 138 5.63 -0.46 15.69
N ASP A 139 5.26 -1.61 16.27
CA ASP A 139 5.58 -1.97 17.65
C ASP A 139 6.69 -3.03 17.61
N PHE A 140 7.87 -2.67 18.11
CA PHE A 140 9.10 -3.48 18.15
C PHE A 140 9.32 -4.12 19.53
#